data_AF-G7ZTT2-F1
#
_entry.id   AF-G7ZTT2-F1
#
_cell.length_a   1.000
_cell.length_b   1.000
_cell.length_c   1.000
_cell.angle_alpha   90.00
_cell.angle_beta   90.00
_cell.angle_gamma   90.00
#
_symmetry.space_group_name_H-M   'P 1'
#
loop_
_entity.id
_entity.type
_entity.pdbx_description
1 polymer ?
#
loop_
_entity_poly.entity_id
_entity_poly.type
_entity_poly.pdbx_seq_one_letter_code
_entity_poly.pdbx_strand_id
1 'polypeptide(L)'
;MFTAAEVGALITAGKFLNCHGDESFIKDFDSAMYKIKSILKHGEKNYAQELENSINVYSTSGQKNTLADNVIAAIQTAICNKRVISIQYPASGGQEPESRMIEPISLGFYEQNWYLIGFAG
;
A
#
# COMPACT_ATOMS: atom_id res chain seq x y z
N MET A 1 -5.82 21.43 12.81
CA MET A 1 -5.17 20.66 13.90
C MET A 1 -5.94 19.36 14.00
N PHE A 2 -5.24 18.23 14.03
CA PHE A 2 -5.89 16.92 14.09
C PHE A 2 -6.52 16.69 15.47
N THR A 3 -7.63 15.98 15.50
CA THR A 3 -8.24 15.47 16.72
C THR A 3 -7.57 14.17 17.14
N ALA A 4 -7.69 13.79 18.41
CA ALA A 4 -7.21 12.49 18.89
C ALA A 4 -7.83 11.32 18.10
N ALA A 5 -9.09 11.44 17.68
CA ALA A 5 -9.78 10.44 16.86
C ALA A 5 -9.15 10.29 15.47
N GLU A 6 -8.83 11.41 14.80
CA GLU A 6 -8.15 11.39 13.49
C GLU A 6 -6.73 10.81 13.60
N VAL A 7 -5.99 11.18 14.65
CA VAL A 7 -4.66 10.61 14.94
C VAL A 7 -4.76 9.10 15.16
N GLY A 8 -5.74 8.65 15.95
CA GLY A 8 -5.95 7.24 16.22
C GLY A 8 -6.32 6.43 14.97
N ALA A 9 -7.14 7.00 14.10
CA ALA A 9 -7.49 6.39 12.81
C ALA A 9 -6.26 6.22 11.91
N LEU A 10 -5.41 7.23 11.80
CA LEU A 10 -4.20 7.19 10.97
C LEU A 10 -3.18 6.15 11.46
N ILE A 11 -2.95 6.08 12.78
CA ILE A 11 -2.05 5.10 13.39
C ILE A 11 -2.54 3.67 13.17
N THR A 12 -3.84 3.45 13.38
CA THR A 12 -4.46 2.13 13.18
C THR A 12 -4.37 1.71 11.72
N ALA A 13 -4.69 2.62 10.79
CA ALA A 13 -4.56 2.37 9.36
C ALA A 13 -3.11 2.04 8.98
N GLY A 14 -2.13 2.78 9.50
CA GLY A 14 -0.71 2.52 9.23
C GLY A 14 -0.24 1.14 9.65
N LYS A 15 -0.66 0.67 10.84
CA LYS A 15 -0.33 -0.69 11.28
C LYS A 15 -0.91 -1.78 10.39
N PHE A 16 -2.07 -1.55 9.79
CA PHE A 16 -2.66 -2.47 8.81
C PHE A 16 -1.91 -2.41 7.47
N LEU A 17 -1.64 -1.20 6.98
CA LEU A 17 -1.01 -0.96 5.68
C LEU A 17 0.44 -1.47 5.60
N ASN A 18 1.19 -1.43 6.71
CA ASN A 18 2.57 -1.94 6.76
C ASN A 18 2.70 -3.43 6.46
N CYS A 19 1.61 -4.21 6.52
CA CYS A 19 1.62 -5.63 6.16
C CYS A 19 1.29 -5.90 4.68
N HIS A 20 0.87 -4.88 3.93
CA HIS A 20 0.22 -5.08 2.64
C HIS A 20 0.81 -4.26 1.49
N GLY A 21 1.69 -3.28 1.74
CA GLY A 21 2.34 -2.49 0.68
C GLY A 21 3.73 -3.00 0.28
N ASP A 22 4.16 -2.69 -0.94
CA ASP A 22 5.58 -2.83 -1.36
C ASP A 22 6.53 -1.90 -0.59
N GLU A 23 7.84 -2.06 -0.77
CA GLU A 23 8.85 -1.32 0.00
C GLU A 23 8.70 0.21 -0.18
N SER A 24 8.53 0.69 -1.41
CA SER A 24 8.29 2.10 -1.70
C SER A 24 7.04 2.63 -1.01
N PHE A 25 5.96 1.86 -1.01
CA PHE A 25 4.70 2.24 -0.39
C PHE A 25 4.87 2.40 1.12
N ILE A 26 5.53 1.44 1.78
CA ILE A 26 5.79 1.49 3.23
C ILE A 26 6.66 2.72 3.55
N LYS A 27 7.72 2.94 2.77
CA LYS A 27 8.63 4.08 2.96
C LYS A 27 7.92 5.42 2.80
N ASP A 28 7.10 5.59 1.77
CA ASP A 28 6.38 6.83 1.51
C ASP A 28 5.29 7.06 2.58
N PHE A 29 4.63 5.98 3.03
CA PHE A 29 3.68 6.03 4.14
C PHE A 29 4.36 6.47 5.44
N ASP A 30 5.49 5.87 5.82
CA ASP A 30 6.25 6.24 7.01
C ASP A 30 6.74 7.69 6.95
N SER A 31 7.18 8.15 5.77
CA SER A 31 7.55 9.56 5.54
C SER A 31 6.37 10.50 5.76
N ALA A 32 5.18 10.15 5.25
CA ALA A 32 3.97 10.93 5.45
C ALA A 32 3.56 10.97 6.93
N MET A 33 3.60 9.82 7.62
CA MET A 33 3.29 9.73 9.05
C MET A 33 4.27 10.52 9.91
N TYR A 34 5.56 10.52 9.57
CA TYR A 34 6.55 11.35 10.25
C TYR A 34 6.20 12.84 10.14
N LYS A 35 5.83 13.30 8.93
CA LYS A 35 5.41 14.70 8.71
C LYS A 35 4.15 15.04 9.51
N ILE A 36 3.15 14.15 9.54
CA ILE A 36 1.92 14.34 10.33
C ILE A 36 2.23 14.42 11.82
N LYS A 37 3.04 13.50 12.35
CA LYS A 37 3.45 13.51 13.77
C LYS A 37 4.17 14.79 14.13
N SER A 38 4.96 15.38 13.22
CA SER A 38 5.75 16.59 13.52
C SER A 38 4.87 17.79 13.91
N ILE A 39 3.67 17.91 13.31
CA ILE A 39 2.73 19.03 13.53
C ILE A 39 1.72 18.80 14.67
N LEU A 40 1.75 17.63 15.32
CA LEU A 40 0.91 17.34 16.49
C LEU A 40 1.39 18.11 17.73
N LYS A 41 0.43 18.54 18.57
CA LYS A 41 0.73 19.10 19.90
C LYS A 41 1.21 17.99 20.84
N HIS A 42 1.86 18.39 21.94
CA HIS A 42 2.44 17.45 22.90
C HIS A 42 1.46 16.37 23.40
N GLY A 43 0.22 16.75 23.74
CA GLY A 43 -0.80 15.79 24.18
C GLY A 43 -1.16 14.75 23.12
N GLU A 44 -1.25 15.15 21.85
CA GLU A 44 -1.54 14.26 20.72
C GLU A 44 -0.36 13.36 20.37
N LYS A 45 0.87 13.85 20.53
CA LYS A 45 2.09 13.03 20.36
C LYS A 45 2.15 11.92 21.39
N ASN A 46 1.85 12.23 22.65
CA ASN A 46 1.81 11.21 23.72
C ASN A 46 0.71 10.19 23.44
N TYR A 47 -0.49 10.63 23.11
CA TYR A 47 -1.61 9.76 22.71
C TYR A 47 -1.23 8.86 21.53
N ALA A 48 -0.60 9.43 20.49
CA ALA A 48 -0.13 8.69 19.32
C ALA A 48 0.87 7.60 19.71
N GLN A 49 1.85 7.93 20.54
CA GLN A 49 2.90 7.00 20.97
C GLN A 49 2.34 5.87 21.82
N GLU A 50 1.44 6.17 22.75
CA GLU A 50 0.75 5.16 23.56
C GLU A 50 -0.08 4.22 22.70
N LEU A 51 -0.82 4.77 21.72
CA LEU A 51 -1.64 3.98 20.82
C LEU A 51 -0.80 3.08 19.91
N GLU A 52 0.33 3.59 19.40
CA GLU A 52 1.27 2.78 18.61
C GLU A 52 1.83 1.59 19.37
N ASN A 53 2.08 1.75 20.67
CA ASN A 53 2.56 0.66 21.51
C ASN A 53 1.44 -0.32 21.89
N SER A 54 0.19 0.13 21.90
CA SER A 54 -0.96 -0.65 22.37
C SER A 54 -1.66 -1.45 21.26
N ILE A 55 -1.58 -1.02 20.01
CA ILE A 55 -2.17 -1.72 18.88
C ILE A 55 -1.15 -2.68 18.27
N ASN A 56 -1.50 -3.96 18.17
CA ASN A 56 -0.72 -4.96 17.45
C ASN A 56 -1.54 -5.50 16.28
N VAL A 57 -0.93 -5.55 15.10
CA VAL A 57 -1.50 -6.23 13.93
C VAL A 57 -0.72 -7.52 13.75
N TYR A 58 -1.42 -8.63 13.91
CA TYR A 58 -0.85 -9.97 13.71
C TYR A 58 -1.24 -10.42 12.31
N SER A 59 -0.25 -10.62 11.44
CA SER A 59 -0.49 -11.26 10.15
C SER A 59 -0.50 -12.77 10.34
N THR A 60 -1.60 -13.42 9.96
CA THR A 60 -1.75 -14.88 9.98
C THR A 60 -1.02 -15.58 8.83
N SER A 61 -0.50 -14.85 7.85
CA SER A 61 0.18 -15.42 6.71
C SER A 61 1.69 -15.26 6.86
N GLY A 62 2.42 -16.39 6.89
CA GLY A 62 3.86 -16.41 6.59
C GLY A 62 4.19 -15.98 5.15
N GLN A 63 3.22 -15.46 4.39
CA GLN A 63 3.45 -14.81 3.10
C GLN A 63 4.17 -13.50 3.35
N LYS A 64 5.48 -13.53 3.11
CA LYS A 64 6.24 -12.30 2.87
C LYS A 64 5.63 -11.60 1.67
N ASN A 65 5.56 -10.28 1.71
CA ASN A 65 5.21 -9.51 0.54
C ASN A 65 6.17 -9.87 -0.61
N THR A 66 5.62 -10.39 -1.71
CA THR A 66 6.37 -10.77 -2.91
C THR A 66 6.35 -9.69 -3.98
N LEU A 67 5.65 -8.57 -3.74
CA LEU A 67 5.66 -7.44 -4.65
C LEU A 67 7.08 -6.91 -4.78
N ALA A 68 7.49 -6.70 -6.03
CA ALA A 68 8.67 -5.92 -6.32
C ALA A 68 8.48 -4.47 -5.84
N ASP A 69 9.59 -3.78 -5.65
CA ASP A 69 9.56 -2.38 -5.26
C ASP A 69 8.86 -1.50 -6.30
N ASN A 70 8.18 -0.44 -5.85
CA ASN A 70 7.53 0.58 -6.69
C ASN A 70 6.39 0.09 -7.61
N VAL A 71 5.84 -1.10 -7.39
CA VAL A 71 4.76 -1.64 -8.21
C VAL A 71 3.44 -0.89 -7.97
N ILE A 72 3.07 -0.68 -6.70
CA ILE A 72 1.81 -0.03 -6.31
C ILE A 72 1.79 1.41 -6.83
N ALA A 73 2.85 2.17 -6.57
CA ALA A 73 2.95 3.57 -6.99
C ALA A 73 2.98 3.73 -8.51
N ALA A 74 3.66 2.82 -9.24
CA ALA A 74 3.64 2.81 -10.70
C ALA A 74 2.23 2.58 -11.25
N ILE A 75 1.49 1.62 -10.69
CA ILE A 75 0.09 1.34 -11.10
C ILE A 75 -0.82 2.52 -10.78
N GLN A 76 -0.74 3.10 -9.57
CA GLN A 76 -1.53 4.29 -9.19
C GLN A 76 -1.29 5.45 -10.16
N THR A 77 -0.01 5.70 -10.51
CA THR A 77 0.38 6.73 -11.47
C THR A 77 -0.18 6.45 -12.86
N ALA A 78 -0.16 5.19 -13.31
CA ALA A 78 -0.69 4.79 -14.60
C ALA A 78 -2.22 4.97 -14.69
N ILE A 79 -2.95 4.59 -13.63
CA ILE A 79 -4.41 4.80 -13.53
C ILE A 79 -4.73 6.30 -13.60
N CYS A 80 -4.12 7.12 -12.74
CA CYS A 80 -4.39 8.56 -12.67
C CYS A 80 -4.05 9.29 -13.97
N ASN A 81 -3.00 8.86 -14.67
CA ASN A 81 -2.53 9.48 -15.91
C ASN A 81 -3.09 8.81 -17.18
N LYS A 82 -4.00 7.82 -17.05
CA LYS A 82 -4.56 7.06 -18.18
C LYS A 82 -3.49 6.50 -19.12
N ARG A 83 -2.44 5.91 -18.55
CA ARG A 83 -1.31 5.35 -19.31
C ARG A 83 -1.42 3.84 -19.41
N VAL A 84 -1.27 3.32 -20.63
CA VAL A 84 -1.09 1.88 -20.88
C VAL A 84 0.24 1.45 -20.27
N ILE A 85 0.24 0.31 -19.58
CA ILE A 85 1.44 -0.29 -19.00
C ILE A 85 1.74 -1.63 -19.66
N SER A 86 3.03 -1.97 -19.74
CA SER A 86 3.48 -3.28 -20.18
C SER A 86 3.77 -4.14 -18.96
N ILE A 87 3.21 -5.34 -18.89
CA ILE A 87 3.48 -6.32 -17.84
C ILE A 87 4.02 -7.61 -18.45
N GLN A 88 4.89 -8.30 -17.71
CA GLN A 88 5.25 -9.69 -18.01
C GLN A 88 4.29 -10.58 -17.23
N TYR A 89 3.39 -11.26 -17.94
CA TYR A 89 2.36 -12.09 -17.32
C TYR A 89 2.62 -13.57 -17.65
N PRO A 90 2.65 -14.48 -16.66
CA PRO A 90 2.83 -15.90 -16.92
C PRO A 90 1.74 -16.41 -17.86
N ALA A 91 2.14 -16.99 -18.99
CA ALA A 91 1.21 -17.63 -19.89
C ALA A 91 0.58 -18.86 -19.24
N SER A 92 -0.70 -19.12 -19.52
CA SER A 92 -1.39 -20.32 -19.08
C SER A 92 -0.69 -21.57 -19.62
N GLY A 93 -0.39 -22.54 -18.75
CA GLY A 93 0.21 -23.82 -19.16
C GLY A 93 1.73 -23.92 -19.05
N GLY A 94 2.41 -23.00 -18.35
CA GLY A 94 3.84 -23.13 -18.02
C GLY A 94 4.80 -22.70 -19.13
N GLN A 95 4.33 -21.85 -20.05
CA GLN A 95 5.18 -21.21 -21.06
C GLN A 95 5.89 -19.98 -20.49
N GLU A 96 6.88 -19.46 -21.24
CA GLU A 96 7.57 -18.21 -20.92
C GLU A 96 6.57 -17.06 -20.69
N PRO A 97 6.88 -16.10 -19.79
CA PRO A 97 6.04 -14.93 -19.60
C PRO A 97 5.82 -14.17 -20.91
N GLU A 98 4.56 -13.79 -21.15
CA GLU A 98 4.20 -12.98 -22.30
C GLU A 98 4.09 -11.52 -21.89
N SER A 99 4.63 -10.63 -22.74
CA SER A 99 4.43 -9.20 -22.58
C SER A 99 3.00 -8.83 -22.96
N ARG A 100 2.26 -8.21 -22.05
CA ARG A 100 0.89 -7.74 -22.27
C ARG A 100 0.79 -6.24 -22.03
N MET A 101 0.08 -5.56 -22.94
CA MET A 101 -0.29 -4.17 -22.77
C MET A 101 -1.63 -4.10 -22.06
N ILE A 102 -1.67 -3.39 -20.95
CA ILE A 102 -2.87 -3.26 -20.10
C ILE A 102 -3.21 -1.78 -19.98
N GLU A 103 -4.48 -1.45 -20.22
CA GLU A 103 -5.10 -0.18 -19.83
C GLU A 103 -5.62 -0.33 -18.39
N PRO A 104 -4.90 0.20 -17.37
CA PRO A 104 -5.27 -0.01 -15.99
C PRO A 104 -6.48 0.85 -15.61
N ILE A 105 -7.46 0.25 -14.94
CA ILE A 105 -8.70 0.91 -14.52
C ILE A 105 -8.73 1.09 -13.01
N SER A 106 -8.43 0.02 -12.26
CA SER A 106 -8.45 0.05 -10.80
C SER A 106 -7.44 -0.91 -10.18
N LEU A 107 -6.97 -0.56 -9.00
CA LEU A 107 -6.18 -1.42 -8.13
C LEU A 107 -7.01 -1.78 -6.90
N GLY A 108 -7.21 -3.08 -6.65
CA GLY A 108 -8.01 -3.59 -5.54
C GLY A 108 -7.19 -4.50 -4.62
N PHE A 109 -7.61 -4.60 -3.36
CA PHE A 109 -7.01 -5.51 -2.38
C PHE A 109 -8.07 -6.48 -1.87
N TYR A 110 -7.85 -7.78 -2.05
CA TYR A 110 -8.79 -8.84 -1.68
C TYR A 110 -8.03 -10.09 -1.20
N GLU A 111 -8.51 -10.77 -0.15
CA GLU A 111 -7.87 -11.98 0.41
C GLU A 111 -6.34 -11.88 0.54
N GLN A 112 -5.84 -10.76 1.08
CA GLN A 112 -4.41 -10.49 1.29
C GLN A 112 -3.57 -10.33 0.01
N ASN A 113 -4.20 -10.15 -1.16
CA ASN A 113 -3.55 -9.99 -2.45
C ASN A 113 -3.99 -8.70 -3.15
N TRP A 114 -3.06 -8.10 -3.91
CA TRP A 114 -3.34 -6.99 -4.81
C TRP A 114 -3.80 -7.50 -6.18
N TYR A 115 -4.83 -6.88 -6.71
CA TYR A 115 -5.40 -7.16 -8.03
C TYR A 115 -5.41 -5.89 -8.87
N LEU A 116 -4.76 -5.97 -10.03
CA LEU A 116 -4.92 -4.97 -11.08
C LEU A 116 -6.06 -5.39 -11.99
N ILE A 117 -7.01 -4.48 -12.21
CA ILE A 117 -8.11 -4.66 -13.16
C ILE A 117 -7.90 -3.66 -14.30
N GLY A 118 -7.96 -4.15 -15.53
CA GLY A 118 -7.74 -3.35 -16.73
C GLY A 118 -8.14 -4.09 -18.00
N PHE A 119 -8.17 -3.36 -19.12
CA PHE A 119 -8.38 -3.97 -20.44
C PHE A 119 -7.04 -4.42 -21.02
N ALA A 120 -6.97 -5.68 -21.43
CA ALA A 120 -5.84 -6.20 -22.20
C ALA A 120 -6.04 -5.86 -23.68
N GLY A 121 -5.03 -5.20 -24.26
CA GLY A 121 -4.93 -4.93 -25.69
C GLY A 121 -4.31 -6.09 -26.47
#